data_AF-A0A7T8JUP4-F1
#
_entry.id   AF-A0A7T8JUP4-F1
#
_cell.length_a   1.000
_cell.length_b   1.000
_cell.length_c   1.000
_cell.angle_alpha   90.00
_cell.angle_beta   90.00
_cell.angle_gamma   90.00
#
_symmetry.space_group_name_H-M   'P 1'
#
loop_
_entity.id
_entity.type
_entity.pdbx_description
1 polymer ?
#
loop_
_entity_poly.entity_id
_entity_poly.type
_entity_poly.pdbx_seq_one_letter_code
_entity_poly.pdbx_strand_id
1 'polypeptide(L)'
;MDLGGGTVLDLGVYCVQLLKLSIHGEEPSSISSKGSLNAEKTDRNTSSLFAYGDGCRMASISTHSELNMPCEANIFGSQGSIKLPFLLGPRED
;
A
#
# COMPACT_ATOMS: atom_id res chain seq x y z
N MET A 1 -4.93 -27.15 -1.35
CA MET A 1 -4.41 -26.16 -2.31
C MET A 1 -4.39 -24.84 -1.57
N ASP A 2 -3.25 -24.52 -0.97
CA ASP A 2 -3.01 -23.32 -0.17
C ASP A 2 -2.89 -22.10 -1.10
N LEU A 3 -4.01 -21.46 -1.45
CA LEU A 3 -3.93 -20.11 -2.00
C LEU A 3 -3.51 -19.18 -0.86
N GLY A 4 -2.20 -19.07 -0.60
CA GLY A 4 -1.61 -18.11 0.33
C GLY A 4 -1.60 -16.66 -0.20
N GLY A 5 -2.41 -16.37 -1.23
CA GLY A 5 -2.50 -15.08 -1.88
C GLY A 5 -3.61 -14.23 -1.27
N GLY A 6 -3.23 -13.20 -0.54
CA GLY A 6 -4.12 -12.11 -0.16
C GLY A 6 -3.58 -10.79 -0.69
N THR A 7 -4.39 -9.73 -0.59
CA THR A 7 -4.08 -8.42 -1.18
C THR A 7 -2.77 -7.80 -0.69
N VAL A 8 -2.33 -8.09 0.54
CA VAL A 8 -1.06 -7.63 1.07
C VAL A 8 0.11 -8.25 0.30
N LEU A 9 0.04 -9.55 -0.01
CA LEU A 9 1.11 -10.23 -0.75
C LEU A 9 1.05 -9.90 -2.25
N ASP A 10 -0.15 -9.81 -2.83
CA ASP A 10 -0.34 -9.63 -4.27
C ASP A 10 -0.22 -8.16 -4.72
N LEU A 11 -0.66 -7.20 -3.91
CA LEU A 11 -0.67 -5.77 -4.25
C LEU A 11 0.20 -4.95 -3.28
N GLY A 12 0.14 -5.28 -1.98
CA GLY A 12 0.78 -4.52 -0.91
C GLY A 12 2.30 -4.46 -1.03
N VAL A 13 2.95 -5.51 -1.54
CA VAL A 13 4.42 -5.55 -1.72
C VAL A 13 4.92 -4.43 -2.65
N TYR A 14 4.15 -4.07 -3.67
CA TYR A 14 4.50 -2.99 -4.60
C TYR A 14 4.34 -1.62 -3.95
N CYS A 15 3.27 -1.44 -3.17
CA CYS A 15 3.06 -0.23 -2.39
C CYS A 15 4.18 -0.03 -1.35
N VAL A 16 4.57 -1.10 -0.65
CA VAL A 16 5.68 -1.07 0.32
C VAL A 16 7.01 -0.77 -0.37
N GLN A 17 7.28 -1.37 -1.53
CA GLN A 17 8.51 -1.10 -2.29
C GLN A 17 8.59 0.36 -2.74
N LEU A 18 7.49 0.92 -3.28
CA LEU A 18 7.45 2.32 -3.67
C LEU A 18 7.61 3.23 -2.45
N LEU A 19 6.94 2.90 -1.34
CA LEU A 19 7.10 3.64 -0.10
C LEU A 19 8.57 3.66 0.31
N LYS A 20 9.23 2.50 0.41
CA LYS A 20 10.66 2.39 0.76
C LYS A 20 11.54 3.20 -0.17
N LEU A 21 11.28 3.19 -1.48
CA LEU A 21 12.01 4.01 -2.43
C LEU A 21 11.84 5.51 -2.15
N SER A 22 10.61 5.97 -1.88
CA SER A 22 10.29 7.39 -1.66
C SER A 22 10.92 7.99 -0.40
N ILE A 23 11.27 7.14 0.57
CA ILE A 23 11.83 7.53 1.87
C ILE A 23 13.31 7.11 2.01
N HIS A 24 13.98 6.73 0.92
CA HIS A 24 15.40 6.35 0.89
C HIS A 24 15.73 5.10 1.72
N GLY A 25 14.79 4.15 1.80
CA GLY A 25 14.98 2.85 2.45
C GLY A 25 14.96 2.86 3.99
N GLU A 26 14.69 3.99 4.63
CA GLU A 26 14.43 4.09 6.06
C GLU A 26 13.30 3.15 6.52
N GLU A 27 13.44 2.57 7.71
CA GLU A 27 12.38 1.72 8.27
C GLU A 27 11.39 2.56 9.09
N PRO A 28 10.09 2.25 9.04
CA PRO A 28 9.11 2.94 9.87
C PRO A 28 9.37 2.68 11.35
N SER A 29 9.13 3.68 12.19
CA SER A 29 9.17 3.55 13.65
C SER A 29 7.97 2.77 14.19
N SER A 30 6.84 2.81 13.49
CA SER A 30 5.66 2.00 13.80
C SER A 30 4.78 1.77 12.59
N ILE A 31 4.04 0.66 12.61
CA ILE A 31 3.03 0.31 11.61
C ILE A 31 1.75 -0.07 12.35
N SER A 32 0.62 0.50 11.93
CA SER A 32 -0.72 0.11 12.39
C SER A 32 -1.58 -0.29 11.21
N SER A 33 -2.28 -1.41 11.32
CA SER A 33 -3.03 -1.99 10.20
C SER A 33 -4.41 -2.46 10.63
N LYS A 34 -5.39 -2.32 9.74
CA LYS A 34 -6.73 -2.89 9.85
C LYS A 34 -7.14 -3.46 8.50
N GLY A 35 -7.91 -4.54 8.52
CA GLY A 35 -8.36 -5.21 7.30
C GLY A 35 -9.40 -6.28 7.62
N SER A 36 -9.85 -6.99 6.59
CA SER A 36 -10.76 -8.11 6.72
C SER A 36 -10.28 -9.32 5.91
N LEU A 37 -10.78 -10.50 6.28
CA LEU A 37 -10.48 -11.75 5.58
C LEU A 37 -11.61 -12.12 4.61
N ASN A 38 -11.27 -12.92 3.60
CA ASN A 38 -12.25 -13.60 2.75
C ASN A 38 -12.66 -14.97 3.32
N ALA A 39 -13.47 -15.73 2.58
CA ALA A 39 -13.95 -17.05 3.01
C ALA A 39 -12.80 -18.07 3.12
N GLU A 40 -11.75 -17.85 2.33
CA GLU A 40 -10.52 -18.62 2.25
C GLU A 40 -9.52 -18.26 3.37
N LYS A 41 -9.87 -17.29 4.23
CA LYS A 41 -9.06 -16.77 5.34
C LYS A 41 -7.78 -16.06 4.91
N THR A 42 -7.68 -15.61 3.66
CA THR A 42 -6.66 -14.64 3.24
C THR A 42 -7.19 -13.22 3.34
N ASP A 43 -6.30 -12.23 3.35
CA ASP A 43 -6.73 -10.84 3.45
C ASP A 43 -7.46 -10.39 2.16
N ARG A 44 -8.70 -9.94 2.37
CA ARG A 44 -9.56 -9.33 1.34
C ARG A 44 -9.17 -7.88 1.11
N ASN A 45 -8.80 -7.20 2.18
CA ASN A 45 -8.32 -5.83 2.15
C ASN A 45 -7.44 -5.54 3.36
N THR A 46 -6.62 -4.51 3.24
CA THR A 46 -5.87 -3.93 4.34
C THR A 46 -5.69 -2.44 4.12
N SER A 47 -5.78 -1.68 5.21
CA SER A 47 -5.34 -0.30 5.32
C SER A 47 -4.27 -0.21 6.41
N SER A 48 -3.10 0.29 6.05
CA SER A 48 -1.92 0.36 6.91
C SER A 48 -1.39 1.78 6.96
N LEU A 49 -1.06 2.25 8.16
CA LEU A 49 -0.39 3.52 8.42
C LEU A 49 1.03 3.24 8.92
N PHE A 50 2.00 3.86 8.27
CA PHE A 50 3.42 3.82 8.57
C PHE A 50 3.83 5.17 9.13
N ALA A 51 4.43 5.21 10.31
CA ALA A 51 5.01 6.41 10.90
C ALA A 51 6.54 6.29 10.95
N TYR A 52 7.24 7.39 10.76
CA TYR A 52 8.71 7.45 10.78
C TYR A 52 9.24 8.14 12.04
N GLY A 53 10.54 7.97 12.32
CA GLY A 53 11.15 8.39 13.58
C GLY A 53 11.21 9.91 13.81
N ASP A 54 10.95 10.72 12.79
CA ASP A 54 10.93 12.18 12.88
C ASP A 54 9.60 12.77 13.37
N GLY A 55 8.57 11.93 13.54
CA GLY A 55 7.24 12.32 14.01
C GLY A 55 6.41 13.14 13.00
N CYS A 56 6.93 13.40 11.80
CA CYS A 56 6.27 14.25 10.80
C CYS A 56 5.95 13.47 9.52
N ARG A 57 6.80 12.53 9.11
CA ARG A 57 6.56 11.71 7.92
C ARG A 57 5.65 10.54 8.27
N MET A 58 4.62 10.36 7.44
CA MET A 58 3.69 9.25 7.49
C MET A 58 3.35 8.80 6.09
N ALA A 59 2.97 7.53 5.94
CA ALA A 59 2.44 6.99 4.70
C ALA A 59 1.27 6.06 4.98
N SER A 60 0.29 6.05 4.08
CA SER A 60 -0.82 5.11 4.10
C SER A 60 -0.79 4.21 2.87
N ILE A 61 -1.08 2.93 3.08
CA ILE A 61 -1.26 1.94 2.02
C ILE A 61 -2.63 1.32 2.19
N SER A 62 -3.37 1.22 1.09
CA SER A 62 -4.65 0.52 1.05
C SER A 62 -4.68 -0.44 -0.12
N THR A 63 -5.13 -1.67 0.14
CA THR A 63 -5.26 -2.75 -0.84
C THR A 63 -6.64 -3.39 -0.70
N HIS A 64 -7.22 -3.84 -1.81
CA HIS A 64 -8.56 -4.44 -1.83
C HIS A 64 -8.70 -5.37 -3.04
N SER A 65 -9.29 -6.55 -2.87
CA SER A 65 -9.47 -7.53 -3.97
C SER A 65 -10.78 -7.39 -4.73
N GLU A 66 -11.79 -6.76 -4.12
CA GLU A 66 -13.16 -6.71 -4.69
C GLU A 66 -13.63 -5.30 -5.08
N LEU A 67 -12.82 -4.26 -4.87
CA LEU A 67 -13.18 -2.88 -5.18
C LEU A 67 -12.27 -2.33 -6.27
N ASN A 68 -12.84 -1.58 -7.20
CA ASN A 68 -12.08 -0.83 -8.19
C ASN A 68 -11.45 0.40 -7.51
N MET A 69 -10.23 0.23 -7.02
CA MET A 69 -9.46 1.29 -6.39
C MET A 69 -8.78 2.17 -7.45
N PRO A 70 -8.47 3.44 -7.15
CA PRO A 70 -7.76 4.32 -8.09
C PRO A 70 -6.38 3.82 -8.56
N CYS A 71 -5.78 2.87 -7.83
CA CYS A 71 -4.48 2.26 -8.16
C CYS A 71 -3.36 3.28 -8.43
N GLU A 72 -3.32 4.36 -7.65
CA GLU A 72 -2.35 5.45 -7.76
C GLU A 72 -1.53 5.59 -6.48
N ALA A 73 -0.39 6.27 -6.59
CA ALA A 73 0.39 6.72 -5.44
C ALA A 73 0.60 8.23 -5.50
N ASN A 74 0.50 8.86 -4.33
CA ASN A 74 0.71 10.29 -4.17
C ASN A 74 1.78 10.51 -3.10
N ILE A 75 2.84 11.23 -3.46
CA ILE A 75 3.96 11.57 -2.58
C ILE A 75 3.97 13.09 -2.43
N PHE A 76 3.96 13.58 -1.19
CA PHE A 76 3.89 15.00 -0.88
C PHE A 76 5.14 15.44 -0.13
N GLY A 77 5.76 16.51 -0.60
CA GLY A 77 6.88 17.18 0.06
C GLY A 77 6.59 18.66 0.28
N SER A 78 7.50 19.37 0.94
CA SER A 78 7.34 20.80 1.24
C SER A 78 7.35 21.70 0.00
N GLN A 79 7.89 21.23 -1.12
CA GLN A 79 8.07 22.01 -2.36
C GLN A 79 7.24 21.49 -3.53
N GLY A 80 6.39 20.49 -3.32
CA GLY A 80 5.56 19.94 -4.38
C GLY A 80 5.09 18.52 -4.11
N SER A 81 4.52 17.91 -5.13
CA SER A 81 3.99 16.55 -5.07
C SER A 81 4.29 15.77 -6.34
N ILE A 82 4.32 14.45 -6.20
CA ILE A 82 4.41 13.50 -7.30
C ILE A 82 3.15 12.65 -7.25
N LYS A 83 2.41 12.64 -8.35
CA LYS A 83 1.30 11.69 -8.57
C LYS A 83 1.75 10.66 -9.59
N LEU A 84 1.78 9.41 -9.17
CA LEU A 84 2.06 8.26 -10.02
C LEU A 84 0.73 7.59 -10.35
N PRO A 85 0.18 7.81 -11.56
CA PRO A 85 -0.97 7.05 -12.00
C PRO A 85 -0.53 5.59 -12.23
N PHE A 86 -1.37 4.66 -11.80
CA PHE A 86 -1.37 3.26 -12.23
C PHE A 86 -0.12 2.46 -11.87
N LEU A 87 -0.10 1.87 -10.67
CA LEU A 87 0.92 0.88 -10.31
C LEU A 87 0.59 -0.51 -10.88
N LEU A 88 -0.68 -0.96 -10.87
CA LEU A 88 -1.11 -2.34 -11.20
C LEU A 88 -2.63 -2.48 -11.55
N GLY A 89 -3.22 -1.67 -12.42
CA GLY A 89 -4.63 -1.86 -12.87
C GLY A 89 -4.76 -2.68 -14.16
N PRO A 90 -5.98 -3.08 -14.61
CA PRO A 90 -6.16 -3.84 -15.86
C PRO A 90 -5.86 -2.97 -17.10
N ARG A 91 -5.37 -3.60 -18.18
CA ARG A 91 -5.36 -2.97 -19.51
C ARG A 91 -6.81 -2.66 -19.89
N GLU A 92 -7.07 -1.43 -20.32
CA GLU A 92 -8.27 -1.13 -21.12
C GLU A 92 -8.24 -2.02 -22.38
N ASP A 93 -9.37 -2.68 -22.64
CA ASP A 93 -9.74 -3.27 -23.92
C ASP A 93 -10.00 -2.21 -25.00
#